data_AF-A0A7S1GHT8-F1
#
_entry.id   AF-A0A7S1GHT8-F1
#
_cell.length_a   1.000
_cell.length_b   1.000
_cell.length_c   1.000
_cell.angle_alpha   90.00
_cell.angle_beta   90.00
_cell.angle_gamma   90.00
#
_symmetry.space_group_name_H-M   'P 1'
#
loop_
_entity.id
_entity.type
_entity.pdbx_description
1 polymer ?
#
loop_
_entity_poly.entity_id
_entity_poly.type
_entity_poly.pdbx_seq_one_letter_code
_entity_poly.pdbx_strand_id
1 'polypeptide(L)'
;MARTGYAQGVNRGHVTQQRARPERPAAKKMVASKKTKLCREIAREVVGLSPYERRILDMIKTGGSAADKRVYKFAKKRLGSHKRAIVKREDIKEVNAQQRARAAGV
;
A
#
# COMPACT_ATOMS: atom_id res chain seq x y z
N MET A 1 7.27 27.49 6.87
CA MET A 1 6.95 28.94 6.94
C MET A 1 7.38 29.48 8.28
N ALA A 2 7.96 30.67 8.32
CA ALA A 2 8.32 31.33 9.58
C ALA A 2 7.04 31.67 10.36
N ARG A 3 7.11 31.54 11.69
CA ARG A 3 5.99 31.94 12.56
C ARG A 3 5.89 33.46 12.59
N THR A 4 4.68 34.00 12.62
CA THR A 4 4.41 35.45 12.47
C THR A 4 4.29 36.20 13.80
N GLY A 5 4.34 35.51 14.95
CA GLY A 5 4.18 36.16 16.26
C GLY A 5 2.73 36.39 16.68
N TYR A 6 1.76 36.25 15.77
CA TYR A 6 0.35 36.39 16.08
C TYR A 6 -0.21 35.19 16.85
N ALA A 7 -1.21 35.43 17.69
CA ALA A 7 -1.88 34.39 18.48
C ALA A 7 -2.80 33.48 17.62
N GLN A 8 -3.24 33.95 16.45
CA GLN A 8 -4.15 33.24 15.55
C GLN A 8 -3.67 33.30 14.08
N GLY A 9 -4.21 32.43 13.23
CA GLY A 9 -3.78 32.27 11.82
C GLY A 9 -2.91 31.03 11.56
N VAL A 10 -2.62 30.76 10.28
CA VAL A 10 -1.92 29.55 9.81
C VAL A 10 -0.47 29.48 10.32
N ASN A 11 0.22 30.63 10.36
CA ASN A 11 1.61 30.74 10.80
C ASN A 11 1.75 31.30 12.24
N ARG A 12 0.71 31.12 13.06
CA ARG A 12 0.69 31.64 14.43
C ARG A 12 1.80 31.09 15.33
N GLY A 13 2.01 31.78 16.44
CA GLY A 13 2.95 31.42 17.50
C GLY A 13 4.21 32.26 17.49
N HIS A 14 5.01 32.10 18.53
CA HIS A 14 6.22 32.89 18.75
C HIS A 14 7.25 32.69 17.64
N VAL A 15 7.87 33.78 17.19
CA VAL A 15 8.88 33.78 16.13
C VAL A 15 10.13 33.06 16.63
N THR A 16 10.32 31.81 16.19
CA THR A 16 11.45 30.96 16.59
C THR A 16 12.21 30.47 15.36
N GLN A 17 13.54 30.45 15.44
CA GLN A 17 14.38 29.80 14.42
C GLN A 17 14.26 28.27 14.52
N GLN A 18 13.69 27.63 13.50
CA GLN A 18 13.57 26.17 13.48
C GLN A 18 14.90 25.53 13.06
N ARG A 19 15.41 24.61 13.89
CA ARG A 19 16.58 23.79 13.55
C ARG A 19 16.14 22.52 12.83
N ALA A 20 16.86 22.13 11.78
CA ALA A 20 16.68 20.83 11.15
C ALA A 20 17.07 19.73 12.16
N ARG A 21 16.10 18.91 12.57
CA ARG A 21 16.34 17.78 13.46
C ARG A 21 16.67 16.55 12.63
N PRO A 22 17.70 15.76 12.97
CA PRO A 22 17.95 14.50 12.30
C PRO A 22 16.79 13.53 12.56
N GLU A 23 16.48 12.70 11.56
CA GLU A 23 15.46 11.67 11.71
C GLU A 23 15.86 10.66 12.78
N ARG A 24 14.96 10.45 13.74
CA ARG A 24 15.19 9.47 14.80
C ARG A 24 15.16 8.06 14.21
N PRO A 25 16.07 7.14 14.60
CA PRO A 25 16.04 5.75 14.12
C PRO A 25 14.69 5.06 14.31
N ALA A 26 13.97 5.36 15.39
CA ALA A 26 12.62 4.84 15.64
C ALA A 26 11.59 5.20 14.54
N ALA A 27 11.78 6.31 13.83
CA ALA A 27 10.91 6.71 12.72
C ALA A 27 11.09 5.80 11.49
N LYS A 28 12.22 5.09 11.36
CA LYS A 28 12.52 4.20 10.23
C LYS A 28 11.97 2.77 10.40
N LYS A 29 11.27 2.47 11.51
CA LYS A 29 10.86 1.10 11.92
C LYS A 29 10.04 0.33 10.86
N MET A 30 9.33 1.00 9.95
CA MET A 30 8.45 0.34 8.97
C MET A 30 9.04 0.19 7.57
N VAL A 31 10.29 0.63 7.34
CA VAL A 31 10.91 0.55 6.00
C VAL A 31 11.48 -0.85 5.76
N ALA A 32 11.01 -1.53 4.71
CA ALA A 32 11.50 -2.84 4.33
C ALA A 32 12.88 -2.76 3.66
N SER A 33 13.86 -3.51 4.18
CA SER A 33 15.19 -3.66 3.57
C SER A 33 15.14 -4.51 2.29
N LYS A 34 16.19 -4.43 1.45
CA LYS A 34 16.33 -5.26 0.24
C LYS A 34 16.23 -6.76 0.58
N LYS A 35 16.91 -7.20 1.64
CA LYS A 35 16.86 -8.60 2.13
C LYS A 35 15.44 -9.01 2.52
N THR A 36 14.71 -8.15 3.23
CA THR A 36 13.33 -8.45 3.65
C THR A 36 12.38 -8.58 2.46
N LYS A 37 12.56 -7.78 1.40
CA LYS A 37 11.76 -7.90 0.17
C LYS A 37 12.02 -9.23 -0.54
N LEU A 38 13.29 -9.60 -0.72
CA LEU A 38 13.68 -10.87 -1.31
C LEU A 38 13.07 -12.07 -0.56
N CYS A 39 13.17 -12.09 0.78
CA CYS A 39 12.57 -13.16 1.57
C CYS A 39 11.03 -13.24 1.42
N ARG A 40 10.35 -12.09 1.29
CA ARG A 40 8.89 -12.05 1.08
C ARG A 40 8.48 -12.54 -0.32
N GLU A 41 9.29 -12.26 -1.33
CA GLU A 41 9.08 -12.74 -2.70
C GLU A 41 9.19 -14.27 -2.75
N ILE A 42 10.26 -14.83 -2.18
CA ILE A 42 10.46 -16.29 -2.08
C ILE A 42 9.29 -16.95 -1.33
N ALA A 43 8.89 -16.39 -0.19
CA ALA A 43 7.77 -16.96 0.59
C ALA A 43 6.44 -16.94 -0.17
N ARG A 44 6.17 -15.89 -0.96
CA ARG A 44 4.97 -15.80 -1.80
C ARG A 44 4.98 -16.80 -2.94
N GLU A 45 6.15 -17.08 -3.51
CA GLU A 45 6.30 -18.10 -4.55
C GLU A 45 6.03 -19.51 -4.02
N VAL A 46 6.57 -19.84 -2.84
CA VAL A 46 6.43 -21.17 -2.24
C VAL A 46 5.00 -21.42 -1.71
N VAL A 47 4.43 -20.47 -0.97
CA VAL A 47 3.13 -20.66 -0.30
C VAL A 47 1.95 -20.34 -1.22
N GLY A 48 2.15 -19.46 -2.20
CA GLY A 48 1.10 -19.01 -3.11
C GLY A 48 0.05 -18.09 -2.48
N LEU A 49 -1.10 -17.97 -3.14
CA LEU A 49 -2.20 -17.08 -2.75
C LEU A 49 -3.23 -17.78 -1.85
N SER A 50 -3.69 -17.05 -0.83
CA SER A 50 -4.78 -17.51 0.02
C SER A 50 -6.11 -17.63 -0.75
N PRO A 51 -7.11 -18.40 -0.25
CA PRO A 51 -8.37 -18.61 -0.96
C PRO A 51 -9.14 -17.31 -1.28
N TYR A 52 -9.10 -16.32 -0.39
CA TYR A 52 -9.78 -15.04 -0.64
C TYR A 52 -9.02 -14.18 -1.67
N GLU A 53 -7.69 -14.30 -1.74
CA GLU A 53 -6.86 -13.61 -2.73
C GLU A 53 -7.02 -14.22 -4.12
N ARG A 54 -7.10 -15.55 -4.20
CA ARG A 54 -7.45 -16.26 -5.44
C ARG A 54 -8.79 -15.81 -6.00
N ARG A 55 -9.83 -15.74 -5.15
CA ARG A 55 -11.14 -15.25 -5.57
C ARG A 55 -11.12 -13.79 -6.05
N ILE A 56 -10.27 -12.95 -5.46
CA ILE A 56 -10.06 -11.57 -5.92
C ILE A 56 -9.40 -11.56 -7.31
N LEU A 57 -8.38 -12.39 -7.51
CA LEU A 57 -7.71 -12.54 -8.80
C LEU A 57 -8.68 -13.00 -9.89
N ASP A 58 -9.55 -13.96 -9.59
CA ASP A 58 -10.57 -14.44 -10.52
C ASP A 58 -11.54 -13.32 -10.90
N MET A 59 -12.03 -12.55 -9.91
CA MET A 59 -12.89 -11.37 -10.16
C MET A 59 -12.21 -10.31 -11.03
N ILE A 60 -10.90 -10.14 -10.91
CA ILE A 60 -10.12 -9.23 -11.75
C ILE A 60 -10.00 -9.79 -13.17
N LYS A 61 -9.75 -11.10 -13.32
CA LYS A 61 -9.62 -11.79 -14.62
C LYS A 61 -10.91 -11.83 -15.42
N THR A 62 -12.07 -12.01 -14.77
CA THR A 62 -13.38 -12.00 -15.45
C THR A 62 -13.67 -10.68 -16.16
N GLY A 63 -13.04 -9.57 -15.74
CA GLY A 63 -13.18 -8.27 -16.41
C GLY A 63 -14.55 -7.60 -16.25
N GLY A 64 -14.67 -6.38 -16.78
CA GLY A 64 -15.90 -5.57 -16.84
C GLY A 64 -15.84 -4.26 -16.04
N SER A 65 -16.67 -3.28 -16.43
CA SER A 65 -16.67 -1.91 -15.90
C SER A 65 -16.98 -1.82 -14.39
N ALA A 66 -17.62 -2.85 -13.83
CA ALA A 66 -17.98 -2.95 -12.41
C ALA A 66 -17.07 -3.88 -11.58
N ALA A 67 -16.01 -4.45 -12.16
CA ALA A 67 -15.14 -5.41 -11.46
C ALA A 67 -14.43 -4.79 -10.24
N ASP A 68 -13.89 -3.58 -10.38
CA ASP A 68 -13.13 -2.92 -9.30
C ASP A 68 -13.96 -2.62 -8.06
N LYS A 69 -15.23 -2.21 -8.25
CA LYS A 69 -16.16 -1.94 -7.13
C LYS A 69 -16.55 -3.24 -6.43
N ARG A 70 -16.76 -4.34 -7.18
CA ARG A 70 -17.04 -5.67 -6.62
C ARG A 70 -15.85 -6.22 -5.84
N VAL A 71 -14.65 -6.14 -6.39
CA VAL A 71 -13.39 -6.54 -5.73
C VAL A 71 -13.21 -5.77 -4.44
N TYR A 72 -13.36 -4.44 -4.47
CA TYR A 72 -13.25 -3.61 -3.29
C TYR A 72 -14.26 -3.99 -2.20
N LYS A 73 -15.54 -4.20 -2.56
CA LYS A 73 -16.58 -4.60 -1.60
C LYS A 73 -16.27 -5.97 -0.98
N PHE A 74 -15.79 -6.92 -1.78
CA PHE A 74 -15.38 -8.23 -1.27
C PHE A 74 -14.15 -8.13 -0.34
N ALA A 75 -13.10 -7.43 -0.76
CA ALA A 75 -11.89 -7.24 0.03
C ALA A 75 -12.18 -6.50 1.34
N LYS A 76 -13.05 -5.49 1.33
CA LYS A 76 -13.49 -4.78 2.54
C LYS A 76 -14.27 -5.70 3.49
N LYS A 77 -15.15 -6.56 2.96
CA LYS A 77 -15.86 -7.56 3.79
C LYS A 77 -14.90 -8.57 4.44
N ARG A 78 -13.77 -8.88 3.81
CA ARG A 78 -12.75 -9.81 4.35
C ARG A 78 -11.74 -9.16 5.30
N LEU A 79 -11.28 -7.94 4.98
CA LEU A 79 -10.19 -7.25 5.71
C LEU A 79 -10.68 -6.17 6.71
N GLY A 80 -11.97 -5.82 6.65
CA GLY A 80 -12.65 -4.87 7.55
C GLY A 80 -12.50 -3.39 7.16
N SER A 81 -11.31 -2.92 6.78
CA SER A 81 -11.05 -1.49 6.57
C SER A 81 -10.89 -1.07 5.12
N HIS A 82 -11.22 0.19 4.82
CA HIS A 82 -11.10 0.79 3.49
C HIS A 82 -9.66 0.79 2.97
N LYS A 83 -8.71 1.29 3.78
CA LYS A 83 -7.30 1.39 3.39
C LYS A 83 -6.70 0.02 3.06
N ARG A 84 -6.99 -1.00 3.89
CA ARG A 84 -6.52 -2.37 3.65
C ARG A 84 -7.12 -2.99 2.39
N ALA A 85 -8.41 -2.75 2.13
CA ALA A 85 -9.08 -3.23 0.93
C ALA A 85 -8.50 -2.65 -0.36
N ILE A 86 -8.19 -1.34 -0.37
CA ILE A 86 -7.52 -0.71 -1.51
C ILE A 86 -6.13 -1.28 -1.72
N VAL A 87 -5.31 -1.33 -0.68
CA VAL A 87 -3.94 -1.88 -0.78
C VAL A 87 -3.99 -3.30 -1.31
N LYS A 88 -4.86 -4.16 -0.75
CA LYS A 88 -4.96 -5.55 -1.23
C LYS A 88 -5.46 -5.64 -2.67
N ARG A 89 -6.35 -4.75 -3.12
CA ARG A 89 -6.79 -4.72 -4.52
C ARG A 89 -5.62 -4.39 -5.45
N GLU A 90 -4.84 -3.35 -5.14
CA GLU A 90 -3.68 -2.96 -5.94
C GLU A 90 -2.60 -4.05 -5.93
N ASP A 91 -2.32 -4.67 -4.78
CA ASP A 91 -1.39 -5.79 -4.68
C ASP A 91 -1.78 -6.95 -5.64
N ILE A 92 -3.07 -7.33 -5.68
CA ILE A 92 -3.50 -8.44 -6.56
C ILE A 92 -3.54 -8.01 -8.04
N LYS A 93 -3.80 -6.74 -8.35
CA LYS A 93 -3.66 -6.21 -9.72
C LYS A 93 -2.20 -6.31 -10.19
N GLU A 94 -1.24 -5.97 -9.34
CA GLU A 94 0.18 -6.11 -9.63
C GLU A 94 0.56 -7.58 -9.87
N VAL A 95 0.09 -8.50 -9.01
CA VAL A 95 0.30 -9.94 -9.21
C VAL A 95 -0.27 -10.41 -10.55
N ASN A 96 -1.47 -9.95 -10.95
CA ASN A 96 -2.05 -10.30 -12.24
C ASN A 96 -1.21 -9.76 -13.41
N ALA A 97 -0.71 -8.53 -13.30
CA ALA A 97 0.17 -7.95 -14.32
C ALA A 97 1.48 -8.75 -14.45
N GLN A 98 2.10 -9.12 -13.33
CA GLN A 98 3.30 -9.96 -13.31
C GLN A 98 3.04 -11.35 -13.93
N GLN A 99 1.89 -11.98 -13.62
CA GLN A 99 1.51 -13.25 -14.24
C GLN A 99 1.34 -13.14 -15.75
N ARG A 100 0.75 -12.04 -16.24
CA ARG A 100 0.58 -11.79 -17.68
C ARG A 100 1.91 -11.52 -18.38
N ALA A 101 2.83 -10.78 -17.76
CA ALA A 101 4.17 -10.53 -18.29
C ALA A 101 4.96 -11.84 -18.41
N ARG A 102 5.00 -12.64 -17.34
CA ARG A 102 5.65 -13.97 -17.33
C ARG A 102 5.08 -14.89 -18.40
N ALA A 103 3.75 -14.90 -18.58
CA ALA A 103 3.10 -15.70 -19.62
C ALA A 103 3.42 -15.22 -21.04
N ALA A 104 3.73 -13.93 -21.22
CA ALA A 104 4.17 -13.35 -22.49
C ALA A 104 5.68 -13.57 -22.77
N GLY A 105 6.41 -14.23 -21.86
CA GLY A 105 7.84 -14.54 -22.04
C GLY A 105 8.79 -13.35 -21.85
N VAL A 106 8.32 -12.27 -21.21
CA VAL A 106 9.10 -11.07 -20.87
C VAL A 106 9.28 -10.95 -19.37
#